data_AF-A0A538ST83-F1
#
_entry.id   AF-A0A538ST83-F1
#
_cell.length_a   1.000
_cell.length_b   1.000
_cell.length_c   1.000
_cell.angle_alpha   90.00
_cell.angle_beta   90.00
_cell.angle_gamma   90.00
#
_symmetry.space_group_name_H-M   'P 1'
#
loop_
_entity.id
_entity.type
_entity.pdbx_description
1 polymer ?
#
loop_
_entity_poly.entity_id
_entity_poly.type
_entity_poly.pdbx_seq_one_letter_code
_entity_poly.pdbx_strand_id
1 'polypeptide(L)'
;MFLAVMSGLSAPHGRSVVVDIGGGSTEIICGEGEQGTQLISLELGCVRLTERLVRGDPPADQELEQIRSHVREIFAEKLGAFDDTRMDRAVGVGGTVTAFGALDLGLTKYDPSRIENHLLSRERIASIEKHLCSIPLNQRRDLAGVSRGRADIIPAGAVILSEFVNRFPVSGVYISTRGLRYGLVLSEARKVWRPQGEPVGN
;
A
#
# COMPACT_ATOMS: atom_id res chain seq x y z
N MET A 1 -0.25 4.49 11.95
CA MET A 1 0.16 3.65 10.80
C MET A 1 1.65 3.77 10.52
N PHE A 2 2.18 4.95 10.19
CA PHE A 2 3.61 5.15 9.88
C PHE A 2 4.58 4.53 10.89
N LEU A 3 4.39 4.81 12.19
CA LEU A 3 5.23 4.24 13.25
C LEU A 3 5.23 2.70 13.28
N ALA A 4 4.07 2.07 13.04
CA ALA A 4 3.97 0.61 13.00
C ALA A 4 4.79 0.03 11.85
N VAL A 5 4.67 0.64 10.68
CA VAL A 5 5.44 0.27 9.50
C VAL A 5 6.93 0.42 9.76
N MET A 6 7.37 1.59 10.23
CA MET A 6 8.79 1.85 10.50
C MET A 6 9.38 0.90 11.55
N SER A 7 8.60 0.52 12.58
CA SER A 7 9.03 -0.46 13.60
C SER A 7 9.30 -1.88 13.06
N GLY A 8 8.86 -2.19 11.84
CA GLY A 8 9.09 -3.47 11.18
C GLY A 8 10.27 -3.49 10.23
N LEU A 9 10.84 -2.31 9.93
CA LEU A 9 11.93 -2.16 8.97
C LEU A 9 13.26 -2.28 9.70
N SER A 10 14.23 -2.97 9.08
CA SER A 10 15.55 -3.20 9.67
C SER A 10 16.42 -1.93 9.74
N ALA A 11 16.04 -0.86 9.04
CA ALA A 11 16.70 0.45 9.07
C ALA A 11 15.69 1.56 8.76
N PRO A 12 15.11 2.25 9.75
CA PRO A 12 14.16 3.34 9.52
C PRO A 12 14.82 4.65 9.06
N HIS A 13 16.09 4.67 8.67
CA HIS A 13 16.76 5.89 8.22
C HIS A 13 16.24 6.38 6.86
N GLY A 14 16.34 7.70 6.64
CA GLY A 14 15.95 8.34 5.39
C GLY A 14 14.46 8.64 5.28
N ARG A 15 14.09 9.23 4.16
CA ARG A 15 12.75 9.72 3.89
C ARG A 15 11.90 8.62 3.26
N SER A 16 10.76 8.33 3.88
CA SER A 16 9.86 7.25 3.47
C SER A 16 8.47 7.77 3.17
N VAL A 17 7.86 7.21 2.13
CA VAL A 17 6.43 7.38 1.84
C VAL A 17 5.70 6.06 2.08
N VAL A 18 4.56 6.11 2.75
CA VAL A 18 3.71 4.96 3.05
C VAL A 18 2.38 5.12 2.34
N VAL A 19 1.88 4.05 1.72
CA VAL A 19 0.54 3.98 1.14
C VAL A 19 -0.28 2.88 1.81
N ASP A 20 -1.52 3.18 2.17
CA ASP A 20 -2.52 2.18 2.58
C ASP A 20 -3.75 2.31 1.68
N ILE A 21 -4.01 1.27 0.90
CA ILE A 21 -5.10 1.24 -0.09
C ILE A 21 -6.30 0.56 0.55
N GLY A 22 -7.24 1.39 1.04
CA GLY A 22 -8.50 0.97 1.60
C GLY A 22 -9.60 0.76 0.54
N GLY A 23 -10.79 0.42 1.03
CA GLY A 23 -11.98 0.27 0.19
C GLY A 23 -12.57 1.60 -0.26
N GLY A 24 -12.65 2.57 0.65
CA GLY A 24 -13.25 3.89 0.39
C GLY A 24 -12.25 5.03 0.21
N SER A 25 -11.04 4.88 0.76
CA SER A 25 -9.97 5.88 0.76
C SER A 25 -8.59 5.23 0.57
N THR A 26 -7.60 6.07 0.30
CA THR A 26 -6.17 5.72 0.28
C THR A 26 -5.44 6.75 1.12
N GLU A 27 -4.69 6.29 2.11
CA GLU A 27 -3.85 7.14 2.94
C GLU A 27 -2.43 7.16 2.40
N ILE A 28 -1.86 8.35 2.28
CA ILE A 28 -0.45 8.57 1.95
C ILE A 28 0.22 9.30 3.12
N ILE A 29 1.30 8.73 3.64
CA ILE A 29 2.06 9.32 4.74
C ILE A 29 3.52 9.48 4.34
N CYS A 30 4.04 10.70 4.40
CA CYS A 30 5.47 10.95 4.29
C CYS A 30 6.08 11.14 5.68
N GLY A 31 7.33 10.74 5.83
CA GLY A 31 8.07 10.92 7.07
C GLY A 31 9.55 10.64 6.91
N GLU A 32 10.29 10.87 7.99
CA GLU A 32 11.72 10.63 8.09
C GLU A 32 12.01 9.92 9.41
N GLY A 33 12.86 8.90 9.38
CA GLY A 33 13.07 8.09 10.58
C GLY A 33 11.79 7.33 10.96
N GLU A 34 11.45 7.38 12.25
CA GLU A 34 10.18 6.87 12.76
C GLU A 34 9.05 7.92 12.76
N GLN A 35 9.33 9.16 12.34
CA GLN A 35 8.39 10.28 12.46
C GLN A 35 7.65 10.53 11.14
N GLY A 36 6.34 10.34 11.15
CA GLY A 36 5.48 10.80 10.07
C GLY A 36 5.34 12.32 10.14
N THR A 37 5.64 13.01 9.04
CA THR A 37 5.63 14.48 8.97
C THR A 37 4.41 15.02 8.24
N GLN A 38 3.85 14.24 7.30
CA GLN A 38 2.68 14.62 6.52
C GLN A 38 1.77 13.41 6.31
N LEU A 39 0.46 13.57 6.50
CA LEU A 39 -0.56 12.56 6.24
C LEU A 39 -1.66 13.19 5.41
N ILE A 40 -2.06 12.50 4.35
CA ILE A 40 -3.26 12.82 3.58
C ILE A 40 -4.10 11.56 3.40
N SER A 41 -5.42 11.70 3.54
CA SER A 41 -6.38 10.67 3.15
C SER A 41 -7.10 11.16 1.90
N LEU A 42 -7.03 10.36 0.85
CA LEU A 42 -7.63 10.63 -0.45
C LEU A 42 -8.91 9.81 -0.56
N GLU A 43 -9.97 10.37 -1.11
CA GLU A 43 -11.22 9.65 -1.42
C GLU A 43 -11.06 8.72 -2.66
N LEU A 44 -9.97 7.96 -2.67
CA LEU A 44 -9.55 7.01 -3.68
C LEU A 44 -9.49 5.63 -3.03
N GLY A 45 -10.51 4.82 -3.19
CA GLY A 45 -10.53 3.46 -2.63
C GLY A 45 -10.89 2.42 -3.68
N CYS A 46 -10.37 1.19 -3.52
CA CYS A 46 -10.58 0.14 -4.50
C CYS A 46 -12.06 -0.25 -4.67
N VAL A 47 -12.86 -0.26 -3.59
CA VAL A 47 -14.32 -0.48 -3.67
C VAL A 47 -14.98 0.69 -4.39
N ARG A 48 -14.70 1.92 -3.94
CA ARG A 48 -15.28 3.15 -4.49
C ARG A 48 -15.06 3.28 -6.00
N LEU A 49 -13.82 3.04 -6.47
CA LEU A 49 -13.50 3.15 -7.89
C LEU A 49 -14.11 2.01 -8.70
N THR A 50 -14.16 0.80 -8.15
CA THR A 50 -14.81 -0.34 -8.82
C THR A 50 -16.29 -0.06 -9.02
N GLU A 51 -17.02 0.32 -7.95
CA GLU A 51 -18.45 0.64 -8.02
C GLU A 51 -18.74 1.78 -9.01
N ARG A 52 -17.87 2.80 -9.06
CA ARG A 52 -18.12 3.97 -9.89
C ARG A 52 -17.77 3.74 -11.36
N LEU A 53 -16.66 3.06 -11.65
CA LEU A 53 -16.02 3.06 -12.97
C LEU A 53 -15.91 1.69 -13.65
N VAL A 54 -16.12 0.58 -12.94
CA VAL A 54 -16.01 -0.77 -13.50
C VAL A 54 -17.39 -1.37 -13.74
N ARG A 55 -17.63 -1.87 -14.94
CA ARG A 55 -18.83 -2.60 -15.37
C ARG A 55 -18.47 -3.95 -15.98
N GLY A 56 -17.30 -4.05 -16.63
CA GLY A 56 -16.83 -5.28 -17.27
C GLY A 56 -16.14 -6.28 -16.31
N ASP A 57 -16.15 -7.55 -16.70
CA ASP A 57 -15.30 -8.58 -16.12
C ASP A 57 -14.67 -9.48 -17.23
N PRO A 58 -13.35 -9.36 -17.51
CA PRO A 58 -12.42 -8.37 -16.95
C PRO A 58 -12.81 -6.92 -17.27
N PRO A 59 -12.33 -5.92 -16.50
CA PRO A 59 -12.53 -4.51 -16.84
C PRO A 59 -11.99 -4.19 -18.23
N ALA A 60 -12.73 -3.39 -19.00
CA ALA A 60 -12.28 -2.94 -20.30
C ALA A 60 -11.15 -1.93 -20.19
N ASP A 61 -10.29 -1.84 -21.21
CA ASP A 61 -9.16 -0.90 -21.23
C ASP A 61 -9.60 0.56 -21.00
N GLN A 62 -10.77 0.94 -21.51
CA GLN A 62 -11.33 2.28 -21.30
C GLN A 62 -11.71 2.53 -19.82
N GLU A 63 -12.22 1.52 -19.12
CA GLU A 63 -12.55 1.61 -17.69
C GLU A 63 -11.27 1.74 -16.85
N LEU A 64 -10.25 0.97 -17.20
CA LEU A 64 -8.93 1.06 -16.55
C LEU A 64 -8.29 2.43 -16.76
N GLU A 65 -8.36 2.99 -17.97
CA GLU A 65 -7.83 4.33 -18.23
C GLU A 65 -8.61 5.42 -17.50
N GLN A 66 -9.93 5.28 -17.36
CA GLN A 66 -10.74 6.18 -16.53
C GLN A 66 -10.30 6.14 -15.06
N ILE A 67 -10.02 4.96 -14.51
CA ILE A 67 -9.48 4.82 -13.15
C ILE A 67 -8.11 5.49 -13.06
N ARG A 68 -7.19 5.22 -14.00
CA ARG A 68 -5.86 5.84 -14.02
C ARG A 68 -5.92 7.36 -14.08
N SER A 69 -6.70 7.92 -15.01
CA SER A 69 -6.85 9.38 -15.14
C SER A 69 -7.35 9.98 -13.83
N HIS A 70 -8.39 9.39 -13.25
CA HIS A 70 -8.94 9.89 -12.00
C HIS A 70 -7.95 9.83 -10.82
N VAL A 71 -7.16 8.77 -10.71
CA VAL A 71 -6.11 8.67 -9.69
C VAL A 71 -5.03 9.71 -9.92
N ARG A 72 -4.56 9.88 -11.17
CA ARG A 72 -3.55 10.89 -11.53
C ARG A 72 -4.03 12.32 -11.25
N GLU A 73 -5.29 12.63 -11.57
CA GLU A 73 -5.90 13.93 -11.28
C GLU A 73 -5.90 14.23 -9.78
N ILE A 74 -6.37 13.29 -8.95
CA ILE A 74 -6.38 13.47 -7.49
C ILE A 74 -4.96 13.56 -6.94
N PHE A 75 -4.00 12.78 -7.44
CA PHE A 75 -2.61 12.89 -7.02
C PHE A 75 -1.99 14.23 -7.40
N ALA A 76 -2.25 14.73 -8.61
CA ALA A 76 -1.78 16.04 -9.04
C ALA A 76 -2.36 17.16 -8.18
N GLU A 77 -3.67 17.11 -7.88
CA GLU A 77 -4.36 18.12 -7.10
C GLU A 77 -3.94 18.10 -5.62
N LYS A 78 -3.91 16.91 -5.00
CA LYS A 78 -3.78 16.76 -3.55
C LYS A 78 -2.36 16.56 -3.05
N LEU A 79 -1.46 16.07 -3.92
CA LEU A 79 -0.05 15.84 -3.55
C LEU A 79 0.88 16.93 -4.09
N GLY A 80 0.37 18.01 -4.70
CA GLY A 80 1.22 19.10 -5.21
C GLY A 80 2.05 19.82 -4.13
N ALA A 81 1.65 19.73 -2.87
CA ALA A 81 2.37 20.29 -1.72
C ALA A 81 3.28 19.28 -1.00
N PHE A 82 3.28 18.01 -1.42
CA PHE A 82 4.23 17.04 -0.90
C PHE A 82 5.60 17.36 -1.50
N ASP A 83 6.57 17.71 -0.66
CA ASP A 83 7.96 17.64 -1.11
C ASP A 83 8.26 16.15 -1.36
N ASP A 84 8.42 15.78 -2.61
CA ASP A 84 8.64 14.40 -3.07
C ASP A 84 9.93 14.30 -3.88
N THR A 85 10.72 15.38 -3.90
CA THR A 85 11.94 15.54 -4.68
C THR A 85 12.97 14.45 -4.38
N ARG A 86 12.89 13.87 -3.17
CA ARG A 86 13.65 12.69 -2.76
C ARG A 86 12.82 11.81 -1.84
N MET A 87 12.72 10.53 -2.19
CA MET A 87 12.21 9.46 -1.34
C MET A 87 13.21 8.31 -1.37
N ASP A 88 13.70 7.91 -0.21
CA ASP A 88 14.63 6.77 -0.10
C ASP A 88 13.88 5.44 -0.18
N ARG A 89 12.58 5.45 0.18
CA ARG A 89 11.77 4.23 0.29
C ARG A 89 10.28 4.53 0.13
N ALA A 90 9.58 3.60 -0.51
CA ALA A 90 8.12 3.48 -0.40
C ALA A 90 7.74 2.20 0.34
N VAL A 91 6.69 2.27 1.15
CA VAL A 91 6.14 1.11 1.86
C VAL A 91 4.64 1.03 1.65
N GLY A 92 4.14 -0.15 1.33
CA GLY A 92 2.74 -0.40 1.06
C GLY A 92 2.13 -1.29 2.13
N VAL A 93 0.92 -0.94 2.52
CA VAL A 93 0.16 -1.60 3.57
C VAL A 93 -1.20 -2.02 3.01
N GLY A 94 -1.75 -3.07 3.59
CA GLY A 94 -3.12 -3.50 3.32
C GLY A 94 -3.21 -4.57 2.22
N GLY A 95 -4.41 -5.10 2.05
CA GLY A 95 -4.61 -6.35 1.31
C GLY A 95 -4.29 -6.29 -0.18
N THR A 96 -4.30 -5.10 -0.80
CA THR A 96 -3.87 -4.95 -2.19
C THR A 96 -2.37 -5.25 -2.32
N VAL A 97 -1.56 -4.60 -1.50
CA VAL A 97 -0.09 -4.74 -1.53
C VAL A 97 0.32 -6.13 -1.09
N THR A 98 -0.34 -6.70 -0.07
CA THR A 98 -0.02 -8.07 0.37
C THR A 98 -0.43 -9.14 -0.64
N ALA A 99 -1.52 -8.93 -1.40
CA ALA A 99 -1.87 -9.80 -2.53
C ALA A 99 -0.80 -9.76 -3.62
N PHE A 100 -0.29 -8.57 -3.96
CA PHE A 100 0.83 -8.43 -4.89
C PHE A 100 2.07 -9.18 -4.40
N GLY A 101 2.40 -9.09 -3.11
CA GLY A 101 3.50 -9.85 -2.51
C GLY A 101 3.36 -11.36 -2.68
N ALA A 102 2.17 -11.89 -2.41
CA ALA A 102 1.90 -13.31 -2.55
C ALA A 102 2.02 -13.79 -4.02
N LEU A 103 1.53 -12.98 -4.96
CA LEU A 103 1.62 -13.24 -6.39
C LEU A 103 3.06 -13.18 -6.89
N ASP A 104 3.81 -12.18 -6.44
CA ASP A 104 5.20 -11.98 -6.85
C ASP A 104 6.11 -13.12 -6.38
N LEU A 105 5.91 -13.58 -5.14
CA LEU A 105 6.64 -14.71 -4.56
C LEU A 105 6.14 -16.07 -5.03
N GLY A 106 5.09 -16.12 -5.87
CA GLY A 106 4.50 -17.38 -6.34
C GLY A 106 3.98 -18.26 -5.22
N LEU A 107 3.44 -17.67 -4.15
CA LEU A 107 2.94 -18.43 -3.02
C LEU A 107 1.72 -19.25 -3.43
N THR A 108 1.58 -20.45 -2.88
CA THR A 108 0.37 -21.28 -3.04
C THR A 108 -0.66 -21.03 -1.94
N LYS A 109 -0.23 -20.45 -0.83
CA LYS A 109 -1.07 -20.00 0.29
C LYS A 109 -0.52 -18.69 0.83
N TYR A 110 -1.40 -17.84 1.34
CA TYR A 110 -0.99 -16.60 1.98
C TYR A 110 -0.10 -16.87 3.19
N ASP A 111 1.10 -16.26 3.21
CA ASP A 111 2.03 -16.32 4.33
C ASP A 111 2.57 -14.91 4.62
N PRO A 112 2.14 -14.25 5.72
CA PRO A 112 2.54 -12.90 6.05
C PRO A 112 4.04 -12.78 6.35
N SER A 113 4.67 -13.84 6.86
CA SER A 113 6.09 -13.83 7.22
C SER A 113 7.00 -13.80 5.98
N ARG A 114 6.53 -14.39 4.87
CA ARG A 114 7.24 -14.43 3.60
C ARG A 114 7.16 -13.11 2.83
N ILE A 115 6.08 -12.36 3.01
CA ILE A 115 5.85 -11.09 2.31
C ILE A 115 6.33 -9.87 3.08
N GLU A 116 6.46 -9.92 4.41
CA GLU A 116 6.96 -8.78 5.19
C GLU A 116 8.35 -8.35 4.70
N ASN A 117 8.54 -7.06 4.48
CA ASN A 117 9.77 -6.46 3.94
C ASN A 117 10.16 -6.94 2.54
N HIS A 118 9.32 -7.72 1.85
CA HIS A 118 9.54 -8.04 0.44
C HIS A 118 9.47 -6.76 -0.40
N LEU A 119 10.41 -6.59 -1.32
CA LEU A 119 10.42 -5.46 -2.25
C LEU A 119 9.70 -5.85 -3.54
N LEU A 120 8.55 -5.25 -3.78
CA LEU A 120 7.87 -5.31 -5.07
C LEU A 120 8.43 -4.25 -5.99
N SER A 121 9.19 -4.64 -7.01
CA SER A 121 9.70 -3.69 -8.00
C SER A 121 8.57 -3.04 -8.80
N ARG A 122 8.81 -1.84 -9.34
CA ARG A 122 7.89 -1.15 -10.24
C ARG A 122 7.45 -2.04 -11.41
N GLU A 123 8.39 -2.77 -11.99
CA GLU A 123 8.16 -3.65 -13.14
C GLU A 123 7.26 -4.83 -12.76
N ARG A 124 7.47 -5.40 -11.56
CA ARG A 124 6.63 -6.47 -11.03
C ARG A 124 5.23 -5.99 -10.70
N ILE A 125 5.09 -4.80 -10.13
CA ILE A 125 3.79 -4.16 -9.88
C ILE A 125 3.03 -4.00 -11.21
N ALA A 126 3.65 -3.43 -12.24
CA ALA A 126 3.03 -3.27 -13.55
C ALA A 126 2.65 -4.61 -14.20
N SER A 127 3.51 -5.63 -14.09
CA SER A 127 3.24 -6.97 -14.61
C SER A 127 2.06 -7.65 -13.90
N ILE A 128 1.98 -7.53 -12.57
CA ILE A 128 0.93 -8.14 -11.76
C ILE A 128 -0.40 -7.42 -12.00
N GLU A 129 -0.38 -6.09 -12.06
CA GLU A 129 -1.55 -5.30 -12.44
C GLU A 129 -2.10 -5.75 -13.80
N LYS A 130 -1.24 -5.81 -14.83
CA LYS A 130 -1.66 -6.25 -16.16
C LYS A 130 -2.32 -7.62 -16.12
N HIS A 131 -1.76 -8.57 -15.36
CA HIS A 131 -2.34 -9.89 -15.20
C HIS A 131 -3.72 -9.84 -14.53
N LEU A 132 -3.83 -9.19 -13.37
CA LEU A 132 -5.07 -9.08 -12.60
C LEU A 132 -6.20 -8.40 -13.38
N CYS A 133 -5.86 -7.39 -14.18
CA CYS A 133 -6.82 -6.67 -15.01
C CYS A 133 -7.25 -7.46 -16.25
N SER A 134 -6.46 -8.46 -16.69
CA SER A 134 -6.73 -9.22 -17.94
C SER A 134 -7.54 -10.50 -17.75
N ILE A 135 -7.66 -11.00 -16.52
CA ILE A 135 -8.34 -12.27 -16.23
C ILE A 135 -9.73 -12.02 -15.62
N PRO A 136 -10.71 -12.90 -15.84
CA PRO A 136 -12.04 -12.76 -15.23
C PRO A 136 -12.03 -12.99 -13.70
N LEU A 137 -13.08 -12.55 -13.02
CA LEU A 137 -13.25 -12.61 -11.57
C LEU A 137 -13.10 -14.02 -11.01
N ASN A 138 -13.63 -15.03 -11.71
CA ASN A 138 -13.50 -16.42 -11.27
C ASN A 138 -12.02 -16.84 -11.19
N GLN A 139 -11.20 -16.48 -12.16
CA GLN A 139 -9.77 -16.77 -12.13
C GLN A 139 -9.06 -15.96 -11.05
N ARG A 140 -9.42 -14.67 -10.85
CA ARG A 140 -8.87 -13.85 -9.75
C ARG A 140 -9.12 -14.47 -8.38
N ARG A 141 -10.28 -15.12 -8.17
CA ARG A 141 -10.65 -15.76 -6.90
C ARG A 141 -9.80 -16.98 -6.55
N ASP A 142 -9.15 -17.57 -7.54
CA ASP A 142 -8.31 -18.77 -7.36
C ASP A 142 -6.84 -18.40 -7.15
N LEU A 143 -6.48 -17.12 -7.31
CA LEU A 143 -5.12 -16.64 -7.07
C LEU A 143 -4.78 -16.58 -5.58
N ALA A 144 -3.61 -17.10 -5.22
CA ALA A 144 -3.12 -17.03 -3.86
C ALA A 144 -2.89 -15.58 -3.40
N GLY A 145 -3.31 -15.28 -2.17
CA GLY A 145 -3.21 -13.93 -1.59
C GLY A 145 -4.34 -12.99 -1.97
N VAL A 146 -5.12 -13.27 -3.02
CA VAL A 146 -6.34 -12.54 -3.33
C VAL A 146 -7.50 -13.15 -2.54
N SER A 147 -7.97 -12.47 -1.51
CA SER A 147 -9.16 -12.94 -0.78
C SER A 147 -10.39 -12.93 -1.68
N ARG A 148 -11.24 -13.96 -1.61
CA ARG A 148 -12.44 -14.09 -2.46
C ARG A 148 -13.34 -12.85 -2.48
N GLY A 149 -13.53 -12.20 -1.33
CA GLY A 149 -14.33 -10.98 -1.18
C GLY A 149 -13.65 -9.69 -1.64
N ARG A 150 -12.44 -9.77 -2.22
CA ARG A 150 -11.71 -8.64 -2.80
C ARG A 150 -11.33 -8.86 -4.27
N ALA A 151 -11.64 -10.02 -4.83
CA ALA A 151 -11.19 -10.39 -6.17
C ALA A 151 -11.85 -9.55 -7.28
N ASP A 152 -12.99 -8.94 -7.01
CA ASP A 152 -13.71 -8.00 -7.87
C ASP A 152 -13.11 -6.60 -7.83
N ILE A 153 -12.68 -6.15 -6.65
CA ILE A 153 -12.12 -4.80 -6.44
C ILE A 153 -10.60 -4.70 -6.64
N ILE A 154 -9.89 -5.83 -6.73
CA ILE A 154 -8.43 -5.84 -6.85
C ILE A 154 -7.90 -5.13 -8.11
N PRO A 155 -8.57 -5.12 -9.29
CA PRO A 155 -8.09 -4.36 -10.45
C PRO A 155 -7.99 -2.86 -10.17
N ALA A 156 -8.99 -2.26 -9.52
CA ALA A 156 -8.94 -0.85 -9.15
C ALA A 156 -7.84 -0.57 -8.11
N GLY A 157 -7.66 -1.47 -7.13
CA GLY A 157 -6.55 -1.38 -6.18
C GLY A 157 -5.18 -1.49 -6.85
N ALA A 158 -5.04 -2.35 -7.85
CA ALA A 158 -3.83 -2.53 -8.64
C ALA A 158 -3.45 -1.24 -9.38
N VAL A 159 -4.43 -0.59 -10.01
CA VAL A 159 -4.23 0.72 -10.67
C VAL A 159 -3.75 1.77 -9.66
N ILE A 160 -4.39 1.89 -8.49
CA ILE A 160 -3.97 2.85 -7.45
C ILE A 160 -2.50 2.61 -7.05
N LEU A 161 -2.10 1.36 -6.84
CA LEU A 161 -0.73 1.01 -6.46
C LEU A 161 0.27 1.38 -7.56
N SER A 162 -0.04 1.08 -8.82
CA SER A 162 0.83 1.42 -9.94
C SER A 162 0.99 2.93 -10.11
N GLU A 163 -0.10 3.70 -10.06
CA GLU A 163 -0.03 5.16 -10.11
C GLU A 163 0.73 5.74 -8.92
N PHE A 164 0.61 5.14 -7.73
CA PHE A 164 1.38 5.55 -6.56
C PHE A 164 2.88 5.38 -6.81
N VAL A 165 3.31 4.22 -7.31
CA VAL A 165 4.74 4.01 -7.61
C VAL A 165 5.21 4.90 -8.75
N ASN A 166 4.37 5.18 -9.75
CA ASN A 166 4.65 6.15 -10.83
C ASN A 166 4.79 7.59 -10.35
N ARG A 167 4.09 7.96 -9.28
CA ARG A 167 4.11 9.32 -8.73
C ARG A 167 5.39 9.65 -7.97
N PHE A 168 6.01 8.68 -7.30
CA PHE A 168 7.18 8.90 -6.45
C PHE A 168 8.49 8.39 -7.07
N PRO A 169 9.64 9.02 -6.79
CA PRO A 169 10.94 8.62 -7.34
C PRO A 169 11.52 7.39 -6.61
N VAL A 170 10.80 6.27 -6.65
CA VAL A 170 11.17 5.01 -5.99
C VAL A 170 11.29 3.87 -7.00
N SER A 171 12.10 2.86 -6.70
CA SER A 171 12.25 1.66 -7.54
C SER A 171 11.13 0.64 -7.35
N GLY A 172 10.34 0.77 -6.29
CA GLY A 172 9.32 -0.19 -5.91
C GLY A 172 8.75 0.11 -4.52
N VAL A 173 8.03 -0.87 -3.97
CA VAL A 173 7.33 -0.76 -2.69
C VAL A 173 7.70 -1.94 -1.81
N TYR A 174 8.21 -1.64 -0.62
CA TYR A 174 8.34 -2.64 0.43
C TYR A 174 6.96 -2.97 1.00
N ILE A 175 6.69 -4.23 1.31
CA ILE A 175 5.42 -4.64 1.89
C ILE A 175 5.52 -4.62 3.42
N SER A 176 4.51 -4.05 4.08
CA SER A 176 4.29 -4.29 5.50
C SER A 176 2.89 -4.79 5.79
N THR A 177 2.82 -5.83 6.61
CA THR A 177 1.59 -6.40 7.16
C THR A 177 1.11 -5.63 8.39
N ARG A 178 1.88 -4.66 8.88
CA ARG A 178 1.62 -3.87 10.08
C ARG A 178 0.84 -2.59 9.77
N GLY A 179 -0.46 -2.74 9.52
CA GLY A 179 -1.34 -1.61 9.21
C GLY A 179 -1.83 -0.78 10.40
N LEU A 180 -2.88 0.01 10.18
CA LEU A 180 -3.46 0.93 11.17
C LEU A 180 -3.69 0.30 12.55
N ARG A 181 -4.27 -0.91 12.59
CA ARG A 181 -4.56 -1.66 13.83
C ARG A 181 -3.30 -1.92 14.66
N TYR A 182 -2.19 -2.28 14.01
CA TYR A 182 -0.91 -2.48 14.70
C TYR A 182 -0.38 -1.17 15.26
N GLY A 183 -0.52 -0.07 14.50
CA GLY A 183 -0.12 1.26 14.94
C GLY A 183 -0.88 1.77 16.17
N LEU A 184 -2.17 1.46 16.27
CA LEU A 184 -2.96 1.77 17.46
C LEU A 184 -2.45 1.01 18.68
N VAL A 185 -2.25 -0.31 18.55
CA VAL A 185 -1.71 -1.15 19.63
C VAL A 185 -0.34 -0.66 20.10
N LEU A 186 0.57 -0.37 19.17
CA LEU A 186 1.93 0.11 19.50
C LEU A 186 1.91 1.48 20.18
N SER A 187 1.05 2.39 19.71
CA SER A 187 0.86 3.71 20.31
C SER A 187 0.38 3.60 21.76
N GLU A 188 -0.62 2.76 22.02
CA GLU A 188 -1.13 2.55 23.38
C GLU A 188 -0.10 1.82 24.27
N ALA A 189 0.61 0.82 23.75
CA ALA A 189 1.67 0.14 24.49
C ALA A 189 2.80 1.10 24.91
N ARG A 190 3.21 2.04 24.05
CA ARG A 190 4.21 3.07 24.38
C ARG A 190 3.72 4.07 25.45
N LYS A 191 2.40 4.31 25.57
CA LYS A 191 1.84 5.17 26.63
C LYS A 191 1.81 4.47 28.00
N VAL A 192 1.59 3.15 28.01
CA VAL A 192 1.50 2.34 29.23
C VAL A 192 2.89 1.92 29.73
N TRP A 193 3.84 1.71 28.83
CA TRP A 193 5.21 1.35 29.17
C TRP A 193 6.03 2.60 29.57
N ARG A 194 6.29 2.74 30.88
CA ARG A 194 7.42 3.53 31.40
C ARG A 194 8.60 2.57 31.67
N PRO A 195 9.80 2.79 31.14
CA PRO A 195 10.93 1.94 31.50
C PRO A 195 11.17 2.03 33.01
N GLN A 196 11.14 0.89 33.70
CA GLN A 196 11.64 0.82 35.06
C GLN A 196 13.17 0.71 35.00
N GLY A 197 13.86 1.72 35.54
CA GLY A 197 15.28 1.64 35.89
C GLY A 197 16.21 2.50 35.05
N GLU A 198 16.30 3.79 35.37
CA GLU A 198 17.61 4.44 35.40
C GLU A 198 18.07 4.48 36.86
N PRO A 199 19.30 4.02 37.18
CA PRO A 199 19.82 4.20 38.52
C PRO A 199 19.98 5.70 38.78
N VAL A 200 19.42 6.17 39.88
CA VAL A 200 19.68 7.51 40.40
C VAL A 200 21.18 7.58 40.67
N GLY A 201 21.90 8.36 39.86
CA GLY A 201 23.32 8.63 40.07
C GLY A 201 23.53 9.20 41.47
N ASN A 202 24.46 8.57 42.19
CA ASN A 202 24.93 8.99 43.51
C ASN A 202 25.90 10.17 43.38
#